data_AF-I3WI52-F1
#
_entry.id   AF-I3WI52-F1
#
_cell.length_a   1.000
_cell.length_b   1.000
_cell.length_c   1.000
_cell.angle_alpha   90.00
_cell.angle_beta   90.00
_cell.angle_gamma   90.00
#
_symmetry.space_group_name_H-M   'P 1'
#
loop_
_entity.id
_entity.type
_entity.pdbx_description
1 polymer ?
#
loop_
_entity_poly.entity_id
_entity_poly.type
_entity_poly.pdbx_seq_one_letter_code
_entity_poly.pdbx_strand_id
1 'polypeptide(L)'
;MMQFISIGTFIIFAVLSLIASWLVGSRLSKRVAKISKQVEALKPGDLDTRIAPDGSDDEIGKLIESINGMLDRLQNATEAERRFVSNASHELRTPIAAVATNLDAPLSQGRFPADVEPAIRRALAANRRGSDLVQALLTLSRIQSGVIDAEDVTALQLADFIDDELAEVEEQADKRNILVTTRDVASDVQVQASKSLMDLAIGNLLRNAIMHNISSGTLDIAARQEHCAIIVTITNSTDETLPDDLMNLKQPFHRGEHSRISAEPGVGLGLSIADAACEAMGATLELDRPDEQSFRATITIASA
;
A
#
# COMPACT_ATOMS: atom_id res chain seq x y z
N MET A 1 52.73 -30.97 54.39
CA MET A 1 51.42 -31.62 54.20
C MET A 1 50.27 -30.61 54.12
N MET A 2 50.12 -29.69 55.09
CA MET A 2 49.03 -28.68 55.05
C MET A 2 49.04 -27.80 53.79
N GLN A 3 50.20 -27.32 53.32
CA GLN A 3 50.29 -26.45 52.12
C GLN A 3 49.81 -27.12 50.82
N PHE A 4 50.07 -28.41 50.64
CA PHE A 4 49.60 -29.15 49.46
C PHE A 4 48.09 -29.35 49.49
N ILE A 5 47.51 -29.56 50.68
CA ILE A 5 46.07 -29.70 50.87
C ILE A 5 45.37 -28.37 50.56
N SER A 6 45.90 -27.24 51.02
CA SER A 6 45.30 -25.92 50.76
C SER A 6 45.41 -25.48 49.30
N ILE A 7 46.50 -25.79 48.59
CA ILE A 7 46.61 -25.56 47.14
C ILE A 7 45.60 -26.42 46.38
N GLY A 8 45.47 -27.70 46.75
CA GLY A 8 44.50 -28.61 46.15
C GLY A 8 43.06 -28.11 46.30
N THR A 9 42.67 -27.65 47.49
CA THR A 9 41.33 -27.08 47.72
C THR A 9 41.10 -25.81 46.91
N PHE A 10 42.10 -24.93 46.81
CA PHE A 10 41.98 -23.69 46.05
C PHE A 10 41.73 -23.97 44.56
N ILE A 11 42.47 -24.91 43.98
CA ILE A 11 42.29 -25.32 42.58
C ILE A 11 40.89 -25.89 42.35
N ILE A 12 40.39 -26.73 43.26
CA ILE A 12 39.04 -27.30 43.16
C ILE A 12 37.98 -26.19 43.17
N PHE A 13 38.07 -25.24 44.10
CA PHE A 13 37.14 -24.10 44.15
C PHE A 13 37.23 -23.21 42.89
N ALA A 14 38.44 -23.00 42.36
CA ALA A 14 38.63 -22.23 41.13
C ALA A 14 37.95 -22.91 39.93
N VAL A 15 38.14 -24.22 39.76
CA VAL A 15 37.51 -25.00 38.69
C VAL A 15 35.99 -25.02 38.85
N LEU A 16 35.47 -25.24 40.05
CA LEU A 16 34.03 -25.23 40.33
C LEU A 16 33.40 -23.86 40.03
N SER A 17 34.07 -22.76 40.40
CA SER A 17 33.62 -21.40 40.09
C SER A 17 33.59 -21.13 38.58
N LEU A 18 34.58 -21.63 37.84
CA LEU A 18 34.65 -21.49 36.39
C LEU A 18 33.51 -22.25 35.69
N ILE A 19 33.25 -23.49 36.13
CA ILE A 19 32.15 -24.31 35.62
C ILE A 19 30.81 -23.64 35.94
N ALA A 20 30.60 -23.18 37.18
CA ALA A 20 29.37 -22.49 37.59
C ALA A 20 29.13 -21.22 36.77
N SER A 21 30.16 -20.39 36.60
CA SER A 21 30.10 -19.16 35.80
C SER A 21 29.78 -19.46 34.33
N TRP A 22 30.40 -20.48 33.75
CA TRP A 22 30.14 -20.89 32.37
C TRP A 22 28.71 -21.44 32.19
N LEU A 23 28.21 -22.20 33.16
CA LEU A 23 26.87 -22.78 33.12
C LEU A 23 25.79 -21.71 33.26
N VAL A 24 25.97 -20.74 34.18
CA VAL A 24 25.07 -19.59 34.34
C VAL A 24 25.12 -18.69 33.10
N GLY A 25 26.31 -18.32 32.64
CA GLY A 25 26.49 -17.45 31.47
C GLY A 25 25.92 -18.05 30.18
N SER A 26 26.17 -19.34 29.93
CA SER A 26 25.61 -20.03 28.76
C SER A 26 24.09 -20.15 28.82
N ARG A 27 23.50 -20.32 30.01
CA ARG A 27 22.05 -20.40 30.18
C ARG A 27 21.35 -19.05 29.95
N LEU A 28 21.91 -17.96 30.50
CA LEU A 28 21.43 -16.59 30.26
C LEU A 28 21.54 -16.22 28.79
N SER A 29 22.69 -16.48 28.15
CA SER A 29 22.90 -16.20 26.73
C SER A 29 21.87 -16.93 25.84
N LYS A 30 21.58 -18.20 26.13
CA LYS A 30 20.55 -18.97 25.42
C LYS A 30 19.15 -18.38 25.59
N ARG A 31 18.79 -17.88 26.78
CA ARG A 31 17.48 -17.24 27.03
C ARG A 31 17.34 -15.95 26.22
N VAL A 32 18.33 -15.07 26.29
CA VAL A 32 18.34 -13.81 25.52
C VAL A 32 18.28 -14.10 24.02
N ALA A 33 19.06 -15.05 23.52
CA ALA A 33 19.03 -15.44 22.11
C ALA A 33 17.64 -15.96 21.65
N LYS A 34 16.90 -16.64 22.54
CA LYS A 34 15.53 -17.08 22.24
C LYS A 34 14.58 -15.90 22.09
N ILE A 35 14.68 -14.91 22.98
CA ILE A 35 13.86 -13.68 22.92
C ILE A 35 14.21 -12.88 21.67
N SER A 36 15.50 -12.68 21.38
CA SER A 36 15.94 -11.98 20.17
C SER A 36 15.40 -12.64 18.90
N LYS A 37 15.40 -13.98 18.82
CA LYS A 37 14.78 -14.69 17.68
C LYS A 37 13.27 -14.48 17.57
N GLN A 38 12.55 -14.38 18.69
CA GLN A 38 11.13 -14.10 18.66
C GLN A 38 10.85 -12.66 18.21
N VAL A 39 11.64 -11.70 18.69
CA VAL A 39 11.55 -10.30 18.24
C VAL A 39 11.88 -10.16 16.75
N GLU A 40 12.93 -10.83 16.28
CA GLU A 40 13.35 -10.81 14.87
C GLU A 40 12.35 -11.51 13.95
N ALA A 41 11.57 -12.46 14.47
CA ALA A 41 10.49 -13.12 13.74
C ALA A 41 9.21 -12.27 13.63
N LEU A 42 9.07 -11.20 14.43
CA LEU A 42 7.93 -10.28 14.31
C LEU A 42 8.03 -9.54 12.98
N LYS A 43 7.08 -9.79 12.09
CA LYS A 43 6.97 -9.06 10.83
C LYS A 43 6.31 -7.69 11.06
N PRO A 44 6.64 -6.67 10.27
CA PRO A 44 5.85 -5.44 10.21
C PRO A 44 4.38 -5.79 9.96
N GLY A 45 3.49 -5.42 10.89
CA GLY A 45 2.05 -5.70 10.82
C GLY A 45 1.55 -6.89 11.67
N ASP A 46 2.44 -7.81 12.10
CA ASP A 46 2.07 -8.95 12.97
C ASP A 46 2.08 -8.52 14.44
N LEU A 47 1.13 -7.64 14.79
CA LEU A 47 1.01 -7.06 16.12
C LEU A 47 0.17 -7.92 17.08
N ASP A 48 -0.42 -9.02 16.61
CA ASP A 48 -1.16 -9.97 17.44
C ASP A 48 -0.23 -11.02 18.09
N THR A 49 0.95 -11.22 17.51
CA THR A 49 1.96 -12.12 18.07
C THR A 49 2.54 -11.54 19.38
N ARG A 50 2.81 -12.42 20.35
CA ARG A 50 3.43 -12.07 21.64
C ARG A 50 4.70 -12.87 21.88
N ILE A 51 5.65 -12.27 22.57
CA ILE A 51 6.83 -12.97 23.05
C ILE A 51 6.37 -13.96 24.12
N ALA A 52 6.71 -15.23 23.92
CA ALA A 52 6.27 -16.29 24.81
C ALA A 52 6.91 -16.10 26.19
N PRO A 53 6.11 -16.14 27.28
CA PRO A 53 6.67 -16.05 28.62
C PRO A 53 7.64 -17.21 28.85
N ASP A 54 8.78 -16.92 29.46
CA ASP A 54 9.79 -17.94 29.81
C ASP A 54 9.60 -18.51 31.23
N GLY A 55 8.55 -18.04 31.93
CA GLY A 55 8.16 -18.47 33.27
C GLY A 55 9.09 -17.98 34.38
N SER A 56 10.02 -17.07 34.08
CA SER A 56 10.89 -16.46 35.07
C SER A 56 10.25 -15.20 35.66
N ASP A 57 10.48 -14.97 36.95
CA ASP A 57 10.13 -13.72 37.66
C ASP A 57 11.37 -12.84 37.87
N ASP A 58 12.38 -13.01 37.00
CA ASP A 58 13.63 -12.28 37.02
C ASP A 58 13.60 -11.07 36.06
N GLU A 59 14.72 -10.38 35.88
CA GLU A 59 14.84 -9.23 35.00
C GLU A 59 14.50 -9.55 33.53
N ILE A 60 14.71 -10.80 33.09
CA ILE A 60 14.36 -11.24 31.74
C ILE A 60 12.83 -11.38 31.61
N GLY A 61 12.17 -11.96 32.62
CA GLY A 61 10.71 -12.01 32.67
C GLY A 61 10.06 -10.62 32.56
N LYS A 62 10.57 -9.64 33.34
CA LYS A 62 10.09 -8.24 33.29
C LYS A 62 10.35 -7.57 31.94
N LEU A 63 11.44 -7.92 31.26
CA LEU A 63 11.71 -7.44 29.89
C LEU A 63 10.69 -7.99 28.91
N ILE A 64 10.34 -9.28 28.99
CA ILE A 64 9.28 -9.89 28.16
C ILE A 64 7.95 -9.17 28.38
N GLU A 65 7.56 -8.94 29.63
CA GLU A 65 6.34 -8.19 29.97
C GLU A 65 6.36 -6.77 29.40
N SER A 66 7.49 -6.07 29.50
CA SER A 66 7.64 -4.71 28.97
C SER A 66 7.52 -4.67 27.45
N ILE A 67 8.10 -5.64 26.74
CA ILE A 67 7.97 -5.75 25.28
C ILE A 67 6.53 -6.09 24.89
N ASN A 68 5.88 -7.05 25.57
CA ASN A 68 4.48 -7.38 25.31
C ASN A 68 3.55 -6.19 25.58
N GLY A 69 3.79 -5.42 26.64
CA GLY A 69 3.03 -4.19 26.90
C GLY A 69 3.27 -3.09 25.85
N MET A 70 4.45 -3.03 25.23
CA MET A 70 4.70 -2.18 24.06
C MET A 70 3.91 -2.65 22.84
N LEU A 71 3.90 -3.97 22.58
CA LEU A 71 3.10 -4.58 21.50
C LEU A 71 1.60 -4.32 21.69
N ASP A 72 1.08 -4.45 22.92
CA ASP A 72 -0.31 -4.13 23.24
C ASP A 72 -0.64 -2.66 22.91
N ARG A 73 0.26 -1.73 23.23
CA ARG A 73 0.06 -0.30 22.91
C ARG A 73 0.08 -0.05 21.40
N LEU A 74 0.97 -0.72 20.68
CA LEU A 74 1.04 -0.63 19.22
C LEU A 74 -0.23 -1.19 18.58
N GLN A 75 -0.67 -2.38 18.98
CA GLN A 75 -1.92 -2.98 18.50
C GLN A 75 -3.12 -2.06 18.75
N ASN A 76 -3.27 -1.56 19.98
CA ASN A 76 -4.37 -0.65 20.31
C ASN A 76 -4.33 0.65 19.48
N ALA A 77 -3.14 1.19 19.22
CA ALA A 77 -2.98 2.37 18.37
C ALA A 77 -3.37 2.08 16.92
N THR A 78 -2.91 0.97 16.35
CA THR A 78 -3.26 0.53 14.98
C THR A 78 -4.76 0.25 14.84
N GLU A 79 -5.39 -0.41 15.81
CA GLU A 79 -6.84 -0.64 15.79
C GLU A 79 -7.64 0.66 15.90
N ALA A 80 -7.17 1.61 16.73
CA ALA A 80 -7.80 2.92 16.85
C ALA A 80 -7.69 3.71 15.54
N GLU A 81 -6.55 3.64 14.87
CA GLU A 81 -6.34 4.23 13.54
C GLU A 81 -7.28 3.60 12.50
N ARG A 82 -7.34 2.27 12.40
CA ARG A 82 -8.28 1.55 11.52
C ARG A 82 -9.73 2.01 11.72
N ARG A 83 -10.19 2.07 12.98
CA ARG A 83 -11.55 2.54 13.32
C ARG A 83 -11.77 4.00 12.94
N PHE A 84 -10.79 4.87 13.21
CA PHE A 84 -10.87 6.29 12.85
C PHE A 84 -11.01 6.48 11.35
N VAL A 85 -10.17 5.81 10.55
CA VAL A 85 -10.17 5.91 9.10
C VAL A 85 -11.48 5.40 8.49
N SER A 86 -11.99 4.27 9.00
CA SER A 86 -13.28 3.72 8.59
C SER A 86 -14.44 4.69 8.89
N ASN A 87 -14.50 5.23 10.11
CA ASN A 87 -15.55 6.15 10.51
C ASN A 87 -15.48 7.48 9.74
N ALA A 88 -14.28 8.06 9.63
CA ALA A 88 -14.07 9.29 8.86
C ALA A 88 -14.54 9.15 7.41
N SER A 89 -14.38 7.96 6.81
CA SER A 89 -14.83 7.71 5.44
C SER A 89 -16.34 7.89 5.27
N HIS A 90 -17.14 7.36 6.19
CA HIS A 90 -18.59 7.47 6.14
C HIS A 90 -19.08 8.86 6.54
N GLU A 91 -18.49 9.44 7.58
CA GLU A 91 -18.89 10.74 8.12
C GLU A 91 -18.56 11.90 7.18
N LEU A 92 -17.50 11.80 6.34
CA LEU A 92 -17.16 12.83 5.36
C LEU A 92 -17.96 12.69 4.04
N ARG A 93 -18.31 11.47 3.63
CA ARG A 93 -19.05 11.24 2.38
C ARG A 93 -20.43 11.91 2.39
N THR A 94 -21.14 11.79 3.51
CA THR A 94 -22.50 12.32 3.67
C THR A 94 -22.61 13.84 3.47
N PRO A 95 -21.84 14.69 4.18
CA PRO A 95 -21.91 16.14 4.01
C PRO A 95 -21.44 16.59 2.62
N ILE A 96 -20.43 15.94 2.03
CA ILE A 96 -19.96 16.27 0.68
C ILE A 96 -21.04 15.99 -0.39
N ALA A 97 -21.72 14.85 -0.27
CA ALA A 97 -22.83 14.49 -1.14
C ALA A 97 -24.04 15.43 -0.96
N ALA A 98 -24.32 15.84 0.28
CA ALA A 98 -25.36 16.82 0.57
C ALA A 98 -25.07 18.19 -0.06
N VAL A 99 -23.84 18.69 0.04
CA VAL A 99 -23.43 19.94 -0.65
C VAL A 99 -23.55 19.79 -2.16
N ALA A 100 -23.07 18.68 -2.73
CA ALA A 100 -23.21 18.42 -4.16
C ALA A 100 -24.68 18.46 -4.60
N THR A 101 -25.56 17.75 -3.89
CA THR A 101 -27.01 17.67 -4.20
C THR A 101 -27.67 19.05 -4.12
N ASN A 102 -27.35 19.84 -3.09
CA ASN A 102 -27.91 21.17 -2.90
C ASN A 102 -27.44 22.19 -3.94
N LEU A 103 -26.30 21.96 -4.60
CA LEU A 103 -25.81 22.79 -5.70
C LEU A 103 -26.31 22.28 -7.05
N ASP A 104 -26.29 20.97 -7.29
CA ASP A 104 -26.57 20.34 -8.59
C ASP A 104 -28.07 20.37 -8.90
N ALA A 105 -28.95 20.03 -7.94
CA ALA A 105 -30.39 19.94 -8.21
C ALA A 105 -31.02 21.29 -8.64
N PRO A 106 -30.75 22.43 -7.98
CA PRO A 106 -31.28 23.72 -8.45
C PRO A 106 -30.58 24.21 -9.72
N LEU A 107 -29.32 23.83 -9.95
CA LEU A 107 -28.57 24.14 -11.16
C LEU A 107 -29.18 23.44 -12.38
N SER A 108 -29.48 22.13 -12.28
CA SER A 108 -30.15 21.38 -13.36
C SER A 108 -31.56 21.90 -13.64
N GLN A 109 -32.23 22.48 -12.63
CA GLN A 109 -33.56 23.10 -12.77
C GLN A 109 -33.52 24.54 -13.29
N GLY A 110 -32.34 25.13 -13.55
CA GLY A 110 -32.21 26.52 -13.99
C GLY A 110 -32.69 27.54 -12.96
N ARG A 111 -32.61 27.22 -11.66
CA ARG A 111 -33.13 28.08 -10.57
C ARG A 111 -32.15 29.17 -10.13
N PHE A 112 -30.91 29.11 -10.60
CA PHE A 112 -29.93 30.17 -10.34
C PHE A 112 -30.02 31.26 -11.43
N PRO A 113 -29.94 32.54 -11.05
CA PRO A 113 -29.77 33.64 -12.00
C PRO A 113 -28.55 33.44 -12.91
N ALA A 114 -28.63 33.89 -14.16
CA ALA A 114 -27.59 33.67 -15.18
C ALA A 114 -26.22 34.29 -14.80
N ASP A 115 -26.20 35.33 -13.98
CA ASP A 115 -24.99 35.97 -13.45
C ASP A 115 -24.34 35.15 -12.32
N VAL A 116 -25.11 34.33 -11.59
CA VAL A 116 -24.66 33.51 -10.45
C VAL A 116 -24.34 32.08 -10.88
N GLU A 117 -25.01 31.55 -11.91
CA GLU A 117 -24.84 30.18 -12.41
C GLU A 117 -23.36 29.79 -12.66
N PRO A 118 -22.50 30.63 -13.28
CA PRO A 118 -21.09 30.29 -13.48
C PRO A 118 -20.31 30.15 -12.17
N ALA A 119 -20.70 30.88 -11.11
CA ALA A 119 -20.09 30.73 -9.80
C ALA A 119 -20.53 29.41 -9.13
N ILE A 120 -21.80 29.03 -9.27
CA ILE A 120 -22.31 27.74 -8.76
C ILE A 120 -21.66 26.56 -9.48
N ARG A 121 -21.51 26.62 -10.81
CA ARG A 121 -20.79 25.58 -11.57
C ARG A 121 -19.35 25.40 -11.08
N ARG A 122 -18.65 26.51 -10.81
CA ARG A 122 -17.30 26.49 -10.21
C ARG A 122 -17.30 25.91 -8.80
N ALA A 123 -18.27 26.26 -7.96
CA ALA A 123 -18.41 25.72 -6.61
C ALA A 123 -18.69 24.21 -6.62
N LEU A 124 -19.59 23.74 -7.49
CA LEU A 124 -19.89 22.32 -7.67
C LEU A 124 -18.65 21.56 -8.18
N ALA A 125 -17.93 22.10 -9.16
CA ALA A 125 -16.68 21.52 -9.64
C ALA A 125 -15.58 21.48 -8.55
N ALA A 126 -15.52 22.49 -7.68
CA ALA A 126 -14.62 22.48 -6.52
C ALA A 126 -15.03 21.43 -5.48
N ASN A 127 -16.33 21.29 -5.18
CA ASN A 127 -16.85 20.28 -4.26
C ASN A 127 -16.58 18.86 -4.78
N ARG A 128 -16.78 18.60 -6.08
CA ARG A 128 -16.46 17.30 -6.70
C ARG A 128 -14.97 16.98 -6.59
N ARG A 129 -14.08 17.93 -6.96
CA ARG A 129 -12.62 17.75 -6.78
C ARG A 129 -12.23 17.50 -5.33
N GLY A 130 -12.86 18.21 -4.39
CA GLY A 130 -12.65 17.99 -2.95
C GLY A 130 -13.12 16.61 -2.50
N SER A 131 -14.27 16.15 -3.00
CA SER A 131 -14.79 14.80 -2.79
C SER A 131 -13.80 13.74 -3.26
N ASP A 132 -13.29 13.87 -4.48
CA ASP A 132 -12.35 12.92 -5.08
C ASP A 132 -11.06 12.86 -4.26
N LEU A 133 -10.57 14.02 -3.79
CA LEU A 133 -9.39 14.10 -2.94
C LEU A 133 -9.59 13.42 -1.60
N VAL A 134 -10.70 13.69 -0.92
CA VAL A 134 -11.03 13.08 0.36
C VAL A 134 -11.19 11.56 0.20
N GLN A 135 -11.90 11.12 -0.84
CA GLN A 135 -12.09 9.69 -1.11
C GLN A 135 -10.77 8.99 -1.43
N ALA A 136 -9.89 9.61 -2.21
CA ALA A 136 -8.56 9.08 -2.51
C ALA A 136 -7.69 8.97 -1.25
N LEU A 137 -7.66 10.00 -0.39
CA LEU A 137 -6.93 9.96 0.88
C LEU A 137 -7.44 8.89 1.84
N LEU A 138 -8.76 8.78 1.98
CA LEU A 138 -9.37 7.75 2.81
C LEU A 138 -9.07 6.37 2.26
N THR A 139 -9.07 6.20 0.93
CA THR A 139 -8.71 4.92 0.30
C THR A 139 -7.26 4.56 0.60
N LEU A 140 -6.32 5.48 0.39
CA LEU A 140 -4.91 5.29 0.72
C LEU A 140 -4.73 4.91 2.20
N SER A 141 -5.37 5.66 3.09
CA SER A 141 -5.31 5.42 4.53
C SER A 141 -5.92 4.06 4.91
N ARG A 142 -7.02 3.63 4.27
CA ARG A 142 -7.61 2.30 4.50
C ARG A 142 -6.71 1.17 4.05
N ILE A 143 -5.96 1.34 2.95
CA ILE A 143 -4.95 0.36 2.51
C ILE A 143 -3.83 0.29 3.55
N GLN A 144 -3.24 1.43 3.91
CA GLN A 144 -2.10 1.50 4.84
C GLN A 144 -2.44 0.99 6.25
N SER A 145 -3.64 1.29 6.73
CA SER A 145 -4.12 0.75 8.00
C SER A 145 -4.53 -0.72 7.91
N GLY A 146 -4.58 -1.35 6.72
CA GLY A 146 -5.03 -2.74 6.55
C GLY A 146 -6.53 -2.93 6.80
N VAL A 147 -7.34 -1.88 6.58
CA VAL A 147 -8.81 -1.98 6.59
C VAL A 147 -9.32 -2.63 5.31
N ILE A 148 -8.60 -2.45 4.20
CA ILE A 148 -8.81 -3.24 2.98
C ILE A 148 -7.92 -4.47 3.13
N ASP A 149 -8.56 -5.60 3.38
CA ASP A 149 -7.87 -6.79 3.81
C ASP A 149 -7.17 -7.47 2.63
N ALA A 150 -5.89 -7.80 2.84
CA ALA A 150 -5.15 -8.66 1.93
C ALA A 150 -5.57 -10.13 2.11
N GLU A 151 -6.25 -10.49 3.22
CA GLU A 151 -6.65 -11.87 3.53
C GLU A 151 -7.87 -12.37 2.74
N ASP A 152 -8.65 -11.49 2.10
CA ASP A 152 -9.75 -11.86 1.19
C ASP A 152 -9.20 -12.26 -0.20
N VAL A 153 -8.23 -13.17 -0.19
CA VAL A 153 -7.55 -13.69 -1.38
C VAL A 153 -8.47 -14.65 -2.11
N THR A 154 -8.76 -14.33 -3.37
CA THR A 154 -9.51 -15.22 -4.26
C THR A 154 -8.73 -15.51 -5.53
N ALA A 155 -9.03 -16.63 -6.17
CA ALA A 155 -8.50 -16.94 -7.50
C ALA A 155 -9.18 -16.02 -8.52
N LEU A 156 -8.43 -15.07 -9.08
CA LEU A 156 -8.90 -14.16 -10.11
C LEU A 156 -8.35 -14.60 -11.47
N GLN A 157 -9.24 -14.70 -12.45
CA GLN A 157 -8.85 -14.91 -13.84
C GLN A 157 -8.35 -13.56 -14.39
N LEU A 158 -7.05 -13.46 -14.66
CA LEU A 158 -6.42 -12.16 -14.92
C LEU A 158 -6.91 -11.50 -16.21
N ALA A 159 -7.23 -12.30 -17.24
CA ALA A 159 -7.79 -11.82 -18.49
C ALA A 159 -9.15 -11.16 -18.28
N ASP A 160 -10.10 -11.88 -17.69
CA ASP A 160 -11.46 -11.40 -17.40
C ASP A 160 -11.41 -10.13 -16.52
N PHE A 161 -10.50 -10.11 -15.54
CA PHE A 161 -10.30 -8.97 -14.66
C PHE A 161 -9.85 -7.70 -15.42
N ILE A 162 -8.87 -7.84 -16.32
CA ILE A 162 -8.38 -6.71 -17.12
C ILE A 162 -9.46 -6.22 -18.08
N ASP A 163 -10.24 -7.12 -18.67
CA ASP A 163 -11.35 -6.76 -19.56
C ASP A 163 -12.46 -5.98 -18.81
N ASP A 164 -12.81 -6.41 -17.59
CA ASP A 164 -13.77 -5.70 -16.73
C ASP A 164 -13.28 -4.27 -16.40
N GLU A 165 -12.02 -4.12 -16.00
CA GLU A 165 -11.42 -2.80 -15.69
C GLU A 165 -11.29 -1.91 -16.93
N LEU A 166 -11.03 -2.50 -18.10
CA LEU A 166 -10.99 -1.77 -19.37
C LEU A 166 -12.36 -1.22 -19.75
N ALA A 167 -13.43 -1.99 -19.52
CA ALA A 167 -14.80 -1.54 -19.78
C ALA A 167 -15.17 -0.31 -18.93
N GLU A 168 -14.62 -0.16 -17.72
CA GLU A 168 -14.87 1.02 -16.88
C GLU A 168 -14.28 2.31 -17.46
N VAL A 169 -13.21 2.20 -18.26
CA VAL A 169 -12.46 3.35 -18.79
C VAL A 169 -12.62 3.57 -20.29
N GLU A 170 -13.34 2.69 -20.98
CA GLU A 170 -13.58 2.70 -22.43
C GLU A 170 -14.13 4.05 -22.91
N GLU A 171 -15.18 4.58 -22.26
CA GLU A 171 -15.78 5.87 -22.65
C GLU A 171 -14.78 7.04 -22.56
N GLN A 172 -13.85 6.99 -21.60
CA GLN A 172 -12.83 8.02 -21.43
C GLN A 172 -11.72 7.90 -22.48
N ALA A 173 -11.32 6.66 -22.80
CA ALA A 173 -10.35 6.36 -23.84
C ALA A 173 -10.87 6.81 -25.21
N ASP A 174 -12.12 6.49 -25.54
CA ASP A 174 -12.79 6.87 -26.80
C ASP A 174 -12.89 8.38 -26.97
N LYS A 175 -13.29 9.11 -25.91
CA LYS A 175 -13.35 10.58 -25.93
C LYS A 175 -12.00 11.24 -26.28
N ARG A 176 -10.88 10.56 -25.96
CA ARG A 176 -9.51 11.01 -26.25
C ARG A 176 -8.92 10.38 -27.51
N ASN A 177 -9.67 9.53 -28.21
CA ASN A 177 -9.24 8.72 -29.36
C ASN A 177 -8.01 7.84 -29.05
N ILE A 178 -7.91 7.29 -27.84
CA ILE A 178 -6.78 6.44 -27.44
C ILE A 178 -6.98 5.05 -28.03
N LEU A 179 -5.96 4.53 -28.72
CA LEU A 179 -5.95 3.15 -29.19
C LEU A 179 -5.56 2.21 -28.05
N VAL A 180 -6.53 1.47 -27.52
CA VAL A 180 -6.31 0.47 -26.48
C VAL A 180 -5.96 -0.88 -27.12
N THR A 181 -4.86 -1.49 -26.69
CA THR A 181 -4.42 -2.80 -27.16
C THR A 181 -4.06 -3.70 -25.98
N THR A 182 -4.62 -4.91 -25.94
CA THR A 182 -4.22 -5.96 -25.00
C THR A 182 -3.31 -6.96 -25.72
N ARG A 183 -2.14 -7.26 -25.15
CA ARG A 183 -1.14 -8.18 -25.72
C ARG A 183 -0.74 -9.23 -24.69
N ASP A 184 -0.51 -10.46 -25.14
CA ASP A 184 0.02 -11.55 -24.32
C ASP A 184 -0.73 -11.78 -23.00
N VAL A 185 -2.01 -11.37 -22.91
CA VAL A 185 -2.87 -11.62 -21.75
C VAL A 185 -3.28 -13.08 -21.79
N ALA A 186 -2.51 -13.91 -21.08
CA ALA A 186 -2.72 -15.34 -21.09
C ALA A 186 -4.07 -15.68 -20.42
N SER A 187 -4.96 -16.30 -21.21
CA SER A 187 -6.35 -16.60 -20.83
C SER A 187 -6.48 -17.67 -19.74
N ASP A 188 -5.38 -18.31 -19.34
CA ASP A 188 -5.30 -19.36 -18.32
C ASP A 188 -4.55 -18.92 -17.04
N VAL A 189 -4.07 -17.67 -16.97
CA VAL A 189 -3.35 -17.18 -15.79
C VAL A 189 -4.32 -16.79 -14.67
N GLN A 190 -4.18 -17.48 -13.54
CA GLN A 190 -4.89 -17.17 -12.31
C GLN A 190 -3.94 -16.53 -11.29
N VAL A 191 -4.41 -15.46 -10.65
CA VAL A 191 -3.70 -14.79 -9.56
C VAL A 191 -4.46 -14.98 -8.26
N GLN A 192 -3.74 -15.31 -7.19
CA GLN A 192 -4.26 -15.30 -5.83
C GLN A 192 -4.06 -13.89 -5.27
N ALA A 193 -5.11 -13.07 -5.32
CA ALA A 193 -5.05 -11.69 -4.82
C ALA A 193 -6.39 -11.25 -4.21
N SER A 194 -6.33 -10.22 -3.37
CA SER A 194 -7.53 -9.50 -2.92
C SER A 194 -8.10 -8.70 -4.09
N LYS A 195 -9.34 -9.01 -4.48
CA LYS A 195 -9.99 -8.34 -5.61
C LYS A 195 -10.00 -6.82 -5.43
N SER A 196 -10.37 -6.35 -4.24
CA SER A 196 -10.43 -4.91 -3.95
C SER A 196 -9.08 -4.21 -4.04
N LEU A 197 -7.98 -4.87 -3.69
CA LEU A 197 -6.63 -4.31 -3.88
C LEU A 197 -6.23 -4.30 -5.35
N MET A 198 -6.64 -5.32 -6.12
CA MET A 198 -6.40 -5.36 -7.56
C MET A 198 -7.18 -4.26 -8.31
N ASP A 199 -8.47 -4.06 -7.99
CA ASP A 199 -9.30 -2.97 -8.52
C ASP A 199 -8.63 -1.60 -8.27
N LEU A 200 -8.04 -1.43 -7.08
CA LEU A 200 -7.33 -0.22 -6.72
C LEU A 200 -5.99 -0.08 -7.45
N ALA A 201 -5.22 -1.15 -7.62
CA ALA A 201 -3.94 -1.09 -8.32
C ALA A 201 -4.14 -0.85 -9.81
N ILE A 202 -4.79 -1.77 -10.52
CA ILE A 202 -4.96 -1.73 -11.97
C ILE A 202 -5.86 -0.56 -12.37
N GLY A 203 -7.00 -0.35 -11.70
CA GLY A 203 -7.90 0.74 -12.03
C GLY A 203 -7.25 2.12 -11.90
N ASN A 204 -6.39 2.35 -10.89
CA ASN A 204 -5.66 3.63 -10.79
C ASN A 204 -4.60 3.76 -11.88
N LEU A 205 -3.91 2.68 -12.24
CA LEU A 205 -2.94 2.72 -13.34
C LEU A 205 -3.61 2.99 -14.69
N LEU A 206 -4.75 2.37 -14.99
CA LEU A 206 -5.50 2.60 -16.23
C LEU A 206 -6.04 4.04 -16.31
N ARG A 207 -6.66 4.54 -15.23
CA ARG A 207 -7.12 5.94 -15.18
C ARG A 207 -5.97 6.92 -15.36
N ASN A 208 -4.82 6.68 -14.73
CA ASN A 208 -3.62 7.51 -14.93
C ASN A 208 -3.12 7.43 -16.37
N ALA A 209 -3.10 6.22 -16.94
CA ALA A 209 -2.61 5.97 -18.30
C ALA A 209 -3.47 6.66 -19.37
N ILE A 210 -4.77 6.82 -19.14
CA ILE A 210 -5.69 7.59 -20.01
C ILE A 210 -5.57 9.10 -19.76
N MET A 211 -5.52 9.52 -18.49
CA MET A 211 -5.43 10.92 -18.11
C MET A 211 -4.12 11.57 -18.57
N HIS A 212 -3.01 10.85 -18.47
CA HIS A 212 -1.69 11.34 -18.89
C HIS A 212 -1.33 10.93 -20.32
N ASN A 213 -2.30 10.42 -21.09
CA ASN A 213 -2.09 10.12 -22.49
C ASN A 213 -2.12 11.37 -23.37
N ILE A 214 -1.38 11.32 -24.47
CA ILE A 214 -1.56 12.28 -25.57
C ILE A 214 -2.85 11.95 -26.33
N SER A 215 -3.46 12.97 -26.93
CA SER A 215 -4.62 12.75 -27.81
C SER A 215 -4.21 11.91 -29.02
N SER A 216 -5.03 10.90 -29.37
CA SER A 216 -4.69 9.92 -30.42
C SER A 216 -3.45 9.06 -30.13
N GLY A 217 -3.05 8.93 -28.86
CA GLY A 217 -1.97 8.05 -28.41
C GLY A 217 -2.40 6.58 -28.29
N THR A 218 -1.54 5.76 -27.69
CA THR A 218 -1.80 4.34 -27.43
C THR A 218 -1.82 4.02 -25.94
N LEU A 219 -2.56 2.97 -25.59
CA LEU A 219 -2.55 2.31 -24.30
C LEU A 219 -2.35 0.81 -24.55
N ASP A 220 -1.17 0.29 -24.26
CA ASP A 220 -0.82 -1.11 -24.38
C ASP A 220 -0.83 -1.78 -22.99
N ILE A 221 -1.60 -2.85 -22.84
CA ILE A 221 -1.67 -3.64 -21.62
C ILE A 221 -1.17 -5.05 -21.93
N ALA A 222 -0.23 -5.53 -21.12
CA ALA A 222 0.28 -6.89 -21.22
C ALA A 222 0.28 -7.58 -19.87
N ALA A 223 -0.11 -8.85 -19.84
CA ALA A 223 -0.21 -9.61 -18.59
C ALA A 223 0.27 -11.04 -18.80
N ARG A 224 1.47 -11.36 -18.33
CA ARG A 224 2.12 -12.65 -18.59
C ARG A 224 2.61 -13.30 -17.31
N GLN A 225 2.65 -14.62 -17.31
CA GLN A 225 3.30 -15.40 -16.25
C GLN A 225 4.74 -15.68 -16.65
N GLU A 226 5.70 -15.24 -15.82
CA GLU A 226 7.12 -15.56 -15.97
C GLU A 226 7.60 -16.34 -14.74
N HIS A 227 8.03 -17.59 -14.94
CA HIS A 227 8.51 -18.47 -13.87
C HIS A 227 7.55 -18.54 -12.68
N CYS A 228 7.91 -17.92 -11.55
CA CYS A 228 7.15 -17.86 -10.31
C CYS A 228 6.58 -16.46 -10.06
N ALA A 229 6.30 -15.68 -11.11
CA ALA A 229 5.72 -14.36 -11.00
C ALA A 229 4.69 -14.08 -12.11
N ILE A 230 3.71 -13.26 -11.79
CA ILE A 230 2.74 -12.69 -12.73
C ILE A 230 3.13 -11.23 -12.91
N ILE A 231 3.34 -10.84 -14.16
CA ILE A 231 3.79 -9.49 -14.53
C ILE A 231 2.68 -8.84 -15.34
N VAL A 232 2.14 -7.73 -14.81
CA VAL A 232 1.17 -6.88 -15.50
C VAL A 232 1.85 -5.56 -15.85
N THR A 233 1.87 -5.23 -17.12
CA THR A 233 2.50 -4.03 -17.66
C THR A 233 1.44 -3.16 -18.33
N ILE A 234 1.36 -1.90 -17.93
CA ILE A 234 0.50 -0.89 -18.55
C ILE A 234 1.42 0.19 -19.11
N THR A 235 1.39 0.37 -20.43
CA THR A 235 2.21 1.36 -21.15
C THR A 235 1.30 2.35 -21.87
N ASN A 236 1.50 3.65 -21.66
CA ASN A 236 0.78 4.69 -22.39
C ASN A 236 1.72 5.64 -23.09
N SER A 237 1.26 6.24 -24.18
CA SER A 237 1.95 7.38 -24.79
C SER A 237 1.87 8.59 -23.85
N THR A 238 2.93 9.39 -23.75
CA THR A 238 3.00 10.62 -22.95
C THR A 238 3.77 11.69 -23.70
N ASP A 239 3.50 12.96 -23.41
CA ASP A 239 4.41 14.04 -23.80
C ASP A 239 5.65 14.06 -22.87
N GLU A 240 6.76 14.62 -23.35
CA GLU A 240 8.13 14.44 -22.83
C GLU A 240 8.38 14.89 -21.37
N THR A 241 7.35 15.28 -20.63
CA THR A 241 7.45 15.98 -19.33
C THR A 241 7.44 15.06 -18.10
N LEU A 242 8.02 13.86 -18.21
CA LEU A 242 8.25 13.01 -17.05
C LEU A 242 9.46 13.50 -16.24
N PRO A 243 9.39 13.50 -14.89
CA PRO A 243 10.53 13.86 -14.05
C PRO A 243 11.66 12.83 -14.19
N ASP A 244 12.91 13.29 -14.01
CA ASP A 244 14.10 12.42 -14.03
C ASP A 244 14.04 11.30 -12.98
N ASP A 245 13.38 11.57 -11.85
CA ASP A 245 13.13 10.59 -10.79
C ASP A 245 11.64 10.18 -10.77
N LEU A 246 11.35 9.06 -11.42
CA LEU A 246 10.02 8.45 -11.45
C LEU A 246 9.57 7.94 -10.08
N MET A 247 10.48 7.68 -9.13
CA MET A 247 10.11 7.18 -7.79
C MET A 247 9.31 8.22 -7.01
N ASN A 248 9.58 9.51 -7.23
CA ASN A 248 8.81 10.57 -6.60
C ASN A 248 7.35 10.62 -7.06
N LEU A 249 7.01 10.05 -8.23
CA LEU A 249 5.63 9.97 -8.69
C LEU A 249 4.76 9.04 -7.83
N LYS A 250 5.39 8.15 -7.04
CA LYS A 250 4.68 7.29 -6.08
C LYS A 250 4.35 8.03 -4.78
N GLN A 251 4.93 9.21 -4.54
CA GLN A 251 4.65 9.99 -3.34
C GLN A 251 3.27 10.68 -3.43
N PRO A 252 2.49 10.69 -2.33
CA PRO A 252 1.21 11.39 -2.30
C PRO A 252 1.35 12.87 -2.67
N PHE A 253 0.42 13.37 -3.50
CA PHE A 253 0.36 14.75 -3.99
C PHE A 253 1.50 15.18 -4.92
N HIS A 254 2.41 14.27 -5.28
CA HIS A 254 3.49 14.60 -6.19
C HIS A 254 2.97 14.58 -7.63
N ARG A 255 3.07 15.72 -8.30
CA ARG A 255 2.81 15.88 -9.74
C ARG A 255 4.12 16.33 -10.36
N GLY A 256 4.52 15.75 -11.50
CA GLY A 256 5.72 16.19 -12.22
C GLY A 256 5.76 17.72 -12.37
N GLU A 257 6.94 18.34 -12.24
CA GLU A 257 7.09 19.79 -12.04
C GLU A 257 6.36 20.65 -13.09
N HIS A 258 6.21 20.13 -14.31
CA HIS A 258 5.58 20.78 -15.45
C HIS A 258 4.05 20.60 -15.55
N SER A 259 3.45 19.64 -14.82
CA SER A 259 1.99 19.40 -14.82
C SER A 259 1.20 20.47 -14.06
N ARG A 260 1.85 21.42 -13.37
CA ARG A 260 1.19 22.49 -12.61
C ARG A 260 0.34 23.44 -13.47
N ILE A 261 0.56 23.48 -14.78
CA ILE A 261 -0.07 24.43 -15.71
C ILE A 261 -1.27 23.80 -16.46
N SER A 262 -1.32 22.48 -16.57
CA SER A 262 -2.40 21.79 -17.27
C SER A 262 -3.65 21.69 -16.40
N ALA A 263 -4.75 22.27 -16.89
CA ALA A 263 -6.08 22.30 -16.26
C ALA A 263 -6.75 20.91 -16.13
N GLU A 264 -6.00 19.81 -16.22
CA GLU A 264 -6.52 18.46 -16.14
C GLU A 264 -6.81 18.05 -14.69
N PRO A 265 -8.00 17.48 -14.43
CA PRO A 265 -8.46 17.14 -13.09
C PRO A 265 -7.77 15.88 -12.57
N GLY A 266 -6.74 16.03 -11.73
CA GLY A 266 -6.10 14.92 -11.03
C GLY A 266 -5.59 15.35 -9.66
N VAL A 267 -5.80 14.51 -8.64
CA VAL A 267 -5.41 14.82 -7.24
C VAL A 267 -3.94 14.48 -6.97
N GLY A 268 -3.29 13.70 -7.84
CA GLY A 268 -1.90 13.25 -7.64
C GLY A 268 -1.78 12.14 -6.58
N LEU A 269 -2.83 11.35 -6.39
CA LEU A 269 -2.86 10.22 -5.46
C LEU A 269 -2.95 8.85 -6.14
N GLY A 270 -3.22 8.81 -7.46
CA GLY A 270 -3.48 7.55 -8.17
C GLY A 270 -2.31 6.57 -8.09
N LEU A 271 -1.09 7.02 -8.40
CA LEU A 271 0.11 6.17 -8.30
C LEU A 271 0.43 5.78 -6.86
N SER A 272 0.24 6.68 -5.89
CA SER A 272 0.44 6.34 -4.47
C SER A 272 -0.56 5.29 -3.96
N ILE A 273 -1.80 5.30 -4.47
CA ILE A 273 -2.81 4.29 -4.14
C ILE A 273 -2.44 2.96 -4.79
N ALA A 274 -1.99 2.97 -6.05
CA ALA A 274 -1.56 1.77 -6.73
C ALA A 274 -0.33 1.13 -6.05
N ASP A 275 0.65 1.94 -5.64
CA ASP A 275 1.84 1.49 -4.91
C ASP A 275 1.45 0.87 -3.56
N ALA A 276 0.64 1.57 -2.77
CA ALA A 276 0.16 1.06 -1.48
C ALA A 276 -0.65 -0.24 -1.64
N ALA A 277 -1.48 -0.35 -2.69
CA ALA A 277 -2.24 -1.56 -2.97
C ALA A 277 -1.33 -2.73 -3.35
N CYS A 278 -0.28 -2.48 -4.14
CA CYS A 278 0.74 -3.47 -4.46
C CYS A 278 1.47 -3.93 -3.20
N GLU A 279 1.95 -2.99 -2.36
CA GLU A 279 2.62 -3.30 -1.10
C GLU A 279 1.74 -4.15 -0.17
N ALA A 280 0.45 -3.81 -0.06
CA ALA A 280 -0.52 -4.57 0.74
C ALA A 280 -0.74 -6.00 0.22
N MET A 281 -0.63 -6.23 -1.09
CA MET A 281 -0.68 -7.56 -1.70
C MET A 281 0.67 -8.31 -1.66
N GLY A 282 1.75 -7.67 -1.19
CA GLY A 282 3.11 -8.21 -1.32
C GLY A 282 3.65 -8.20 -2.76
N ALA A 283 3.05 -7.40 -3.64
CA ALA A 283 3.49 -7.15 -5.01
C ALA A 283 4.41 -5.91 -5.07
N THR A 284 5.13 -5.75 -6.18
CA THR A 284 5.96 -4.57 -6.43
C THR A 284 5.42 -3.76 -7.60
N LEU A 285 5.41 -2.43 -7.45
CA LEU A 285 5.13 -1.48 -8.53
C LEU A 285 6.42 -0.76 -8.95
N GLU A 286 6.81 -0.98 -10.19
CA GLU A 286 7.95 -0.33 -10.84
C GLU A 286 7.47 0.61 -11.95
N LEU A 287 8.11 1.77 -12.04
CA LEU A 287 7.83 2.78 -13.06
C LEU A 287 9.06 2.97 -13.92
N ASP A 288 8.89 2.90 -15.23
CA ASP A 288 9.95 3.10 -16.21
C ASP A 288 9.47 3.93 -17.41
N ARG A 289 10.45 4.35 -18.21
CA ARG A 289 10.26 5.14 -19.43
C ARG A 289 10.94 4.37 -20.57
N PRO A 290 10.21 3.49 -21.28
CA PRO A 290 10.79 2.65 -22.33
C PRO A 290 11.38 3.46 -23.48
N ASP A 291 10.75 4.59 -23.81
CA ASP A 291 11.22 5.59 -24.75
C ASP A 291 10.78 7.00 -24.32
N GLU A 292 11.24 8.03 -25.04
CA GLU A 292 10.93 9.43 -24.70
C GLU A 292 9.42 9.77 -24.77
N GLN A 293 8.58 8.92 -25.37
CA GLN A 293 7.17 9.19 -25.59
C GLN A 293 6.25 8.17 -24.89
N SER A 294 6.79 7.33 -24.01
CA SER A 294 6.02 6.31 -23.31
C SER A 294 6.31 6.31 -21.82
N PHE A 295 5.26 6.08 -21.04
CA PHE A 295 5.33 5.79 -19.63
C PHE A 295 4.87 4.36 -19.41
N ARG A 296 5.57 3.62 -18.56
CA ARG A 296 5.22 2.25 -18.24
C ARG A 296 5.19 2.04 -16.73
N ALA A 297 4.14 1.37 -16.29
CA ALA A 297 3.97 0.87 -14.94
C ALA A 297 3.91 -0.65 -14.98
N THR A 298 4.73 -1.30 -14.16
CA THR A 298 4.84 -2.76 -14.08
C THR A 298 4.52 -3.22 -12.67
N ILE A 299 3.48 -4.04 -12.53
CA ILE A 299 3.15 -4.75 -11.30
C ILE A 299 3.72 -6.16 -11.39
N THR A 300 4.51 -6.56 -10.39
CA THR A 300 5.01 -7.94 -10.26
C THR A 300 4.42 -8.58 -9.01
N ILE A 301 3.68 -9.67 -9.21
CA ILE A 301 3.03 -10.44 -8.16
C ILE A 301 3.72 -11.80 -8.09
N ALA A 302 4.18 -12.20 -6.90
CA ALA A 302 4.74 -13.54 -6.73
C ALA A 302 3.65 -14.61 -6.95
N SER A 303 3.90 -15.56 -7.85
CA SER A 303 3.07 -16.75 -8.00
C SER A 303 3.33 -17.67 -6.80
N ALA A 304 2.25 -18.03 -6.11
CA ALA A 304 2.29 -19.05 -5.07
C ALA A 304 2.61 -20.45 -5.64
#